data_AF-A0A3B9K1R6-F1
#
_entry.id   AF-A0A3B9K1R6-F1
#
_cell.length_a   1.000
_cell.length_b   1.000
_cell.length_c   1.000
_cell.angle_alpha   90.00
_cell.angle_beta   90.00
_cell.angle_gamma   90.00
#
_symmetry.space_group_name_H-M   'P 1'
#
loop_
_entity.id
_entity.type
_entity.pdbx_description
1 polymer ?
#
loop_
_entity_poly.entity_id
_entity_poly.type
_entity_poly.pdbx_seq_one_letter_code
_entity_poly.pdbx_strand_id
1 'polypeptide(L)'
;MLPDSLKNNLSKVLPYLIGISIPSVVIGPAVMGIVLGVSTVLLFCYPKQEKMFSFVKKSFSSPLTITLIIMLVFWFTSSMLSIDPLRSLEKWLRTIVLIIFSLFIYGRFAEEEHDRVIAIKTMVISTALVAILLGILMVGQKLYYQQIILFGNWINWSRDSFSLCLFMHCDLSRYKDFSQVLMCFLPIVIFSFKAESKRFRWLILSSIPFIIWIALYTETKSAALAAICGIMFLAIWLLIKKIKEKYAPTLILLLLTSLVFSTISFIKLLPQDVELKNNPNGIREYNIPFNIIGEHRQIIWSFSYDRFLQRPWLGFGPDVSGDIP
;
A
#
# COMPACT_ATOMS: atom_id res chain seq x y z
N MET A 1 16.00 -33.89 8.61
CA MET A 1 16.08 -32.87 9.68
C MET A 1 17.27 -31.97 9.38
N LEU A 2 17.07 -30.65 9.24
CA LEU A 2 18.16 -29.70 9.03
C LEU A 2 19.04 -29.63 10.30
N PRO A 3 20.38 -29.55 10.18
CA PRO A 3 21.27 -29.39 11.33
C PRO A 3 20.95 -28.09 12.09
N ASP A 4 21.04 -28.11 13.42
CA ASP A 4 20.63 -26.96 14.24
C ASP A 4 21.53 -25.72 14.05
N SER A 5 22.80 -25.93 13.67
CA SER A 5 23.70 -24.85 13.24
C SER A 5 23.21 -24.14 11.98
N LEU A 6 22.64 -24.90 11.04
CA LEU A 6 22.12 -24.37 9.78
C LEU A 6 20.78 -23.65 10.00
N LYS A 7 19.91 -24.19 10.87
CA LYS A 7 18.67 -23.48 11.28
C LYS A 7 18.97 -22.15 11.96
N ASN A 8 19.98 -22.10 12.83
CA ASN A 8 20.40 -20.86 13.48
C ASN A 8 20.93 -19.83 12.48
N ASN A 9 21.74 -20.23 11.50
CA ASN A 9 22.21 -19.31 10.47
C ASN A 9 21.07 -18.79 9.58
N LEU A 10 20.14 -19.66 9.19
CA LEU A 10 18.94 -19.28 8.43
C LEU A 10 18.06 -18.31 9.21
N SER A 11 17.93 -18.49 10.53
CA SER A 11 17.15 -17.56 11.37
C SER A 11 17.72 -16.14 11.41
N LYS A 12 19.04 -15.97 11.26
CA LYS A 12 19.68 -14.65 11.22
C LYS A 12 19.40 -13.89 9.93
N VAL A 13 19.14 -14.60 8.83
CA VAL A 13 18.87 -14.00 7.51
C VAL A 13 17.41 -13.53 7.40
N LEU A 14 16.51 -14.19 8.13
CA LEU A 14 15.07 -13.92 8.13
C LEU A 14 14.70 -12.42 8.26
N PRO A 15 15.17 -11.66 9.28
CA PRO A 15 14.77 -10.26 9.44
C PRO A 15 15.22 -9.39 8.26
N TYR A 16 16.34 -9.71 7.61
CA TYR A 16 16.79 -9.00 6.41
C TYR A 16 15.88 -9.27 5.22
N LEU A 17 15.45 -10.51 5.02
CA LEU A 17 14.52 -10.87 3.94
C LEU A 17 13.15 -10.21 4.14
N ILE A 18 12.64 -10.20 5.38
CA ILE A 18 11.40 -9.48 5.71
C ILE A 18 11.57 -7.99 5.42
N GLY A 19 12.70 -7.39 5.81
CA GLY A 19 12.97 -5.98 5.54
C GLY A 19 13.08 -5.63 4.05
N ILE A 20 13.72 -6.48 3.25
CA ILE A 20 13.93 -6.27 1.79
C ILE A 20 12.65 -6.51 0.99
N SER A 21 11.69 -7.27 1.53
CA SER A 21 10.47 -7.64 0.80
C SER A 21 9.71 -6.44 0.21
N ILE A 22 9.51 -5.39 1.00
CA ILE A 22 8.77 -4.19 0.62
C ILE A 22 9.44 -3.42 -0.53
N PRO A 23 10.74 -3.04 -0.43
CA PRO A 23 11.40 -2.36 -1.55
C PRO A 23 11.52 -3.21 -2.81
N SER A 24 11.40 -4.54 -2.70
CA SER A 24 11.37 -5.43 -3.86
C SER A 24 10.15 -5.21 -4.77
N VAL A 25 9.12 -4.46 -4.31
CA VAL A 25 7.99 -4.02 -5.13
C VAL A 25 8.42 -3.21 -6.35
N VAL A 26 9.58 -2.55 -6.32
CA VAL A 26 10.15 -1.88 -7.53
C VAL A 26 10.28 -2.82 -8.71
N ILE A 27 10.68 -4.07 -8.44
CA ILE A 27 10.84 -5.08 -9.48
C ILE A 27 9.46 -5.62 -9.87
N GLY A 28 8.59 -5.80 -8.89
CA GLY A 28 7.18 -6.06 -9.08
C GLY A 28 6.53 -6.76 -7.88
N PRO A 29 5.18 -6.76 -7.79
CA PRO A 29 4.46 -7.40 -6.68
C PRO A 29 4.75 -8.90 -6.52
N ALA A 30 5.02 -9.60 -7.63
CA ALA A 30 5.39 -11.00 -7.62
C ALA A 30 6.72 -11.24 -6.89
N VAL A 31 7.72 -10.39 -7.09
CA VAL A 31 9.04 -10.51 -6.44
C VAL A 31 8.92 -10.25 -4.94
N MET A 32 8.16 -9.22 -4.53
CA MET A 32 7.80 -9.03 -3.12
C MET A 32 7.16 -10.30 -2.52
N GLY A 33 6.20 -10.88 -3.25
CA GLY A 33 5.52 -12.12 -2.84
C GLY A 33 6.48 -13.30 -2.67
N ILE A 34 7.43 -13.48 -3.59
CA ILE A 34 8.46 -14.53 -3.50
C ILE A 34 9.36 -14.29 -2.29
N VAL A 35 9.86 -13.08 -2.08
CA VAL A 35 10.73 -12.75 -0.94
C VAL A 35 10.01 -12.98 0.39
N LEU A 36 8.74 -12.57 0.50
CA LEU A 36 7.90 -12.86 1.69
C LEU A 36 7.62 -14.35 1.84
N GLY A 37 7.33 -15.07 0.75
CA GLY A 37 7.10 -16.50 0.75
C GLY A 37 8.31 -17.27 1.27
N VAL A 38 9.50 -16.96 0.75
CA VAL A 38 10.77 -17.53 1.24
C VAL A 38 11.00 -17.20 2.71
N SER A 39 10.77 -15.94 3.11
CA SER A 39 10.87 -15.53 4.52
C SER A 39 9.96 -16.35 5.41
N THR A 40 8.74 -16.62 4.96
CA THR A 40 7.75 -17.40 5.72
C THR A 40 8.17 -18.87 5.85
N VAL A 41 8.68 -19.48 4.78
CA VAL A 41 9.20 -20.85 4.83
C VAL A 41 10.36 -20.95 5.83
N LEU A 42 11.27 -19.97 5.83
CA LEU A 42 12.38 -19.92 6.80
C LEU A 42 11.88 -19.74 8.24
N LEU A 43 10.75 -19.07 8.42
CA LEU A 43 10.07 -18.91 9.69
C LEU A 43 9.65 -20.27 10.29
N PHE A 44 9.18 -21.21 9.46
CA PHE A 44 8.89 -22.60 9.85
C PHE A 44 10.13 -23.51 9.95
N CYS A 45 11.33 -22.99 9.71
CA CYS A 45 12.59 -23.69 10.00
C CYS A 45 13.24 -23.22 11.31
N TYR A 46 12.63 -22.26 12.00
CA TYR A 46 13.17 -21.63 13.20
C TYR A 46 13.16 -22.55 14.44
N PRO A 47 14.24 -22.65 15.23
CA PRO A 47 14.29 -23.58 16.37
C PRO A 47 13.30 -23.29 17.51
N LYS A 48 12.86 -22.04 17.75
CA LYS A 48 11.88 -21.72 18.82
C LYS A 48 10.45 -21.52 18.29
N GLN A 49 10.04 -22.30 17.29
CA GLN A 49 8.70 -22.23 16.69
C GLN A 49 7.57 -22.33 17.72
N GLU A 50 7.71 -23.17 18.75
CA GLU A 50 6.67 -23.40 19.74
C GLU A 50 6.20 -22.12 20.45
N LYS A 51 7.13 -21.20 20.75
CA LYS A 51 6.78 -19.92 21.38
C LYS A 51 5.97 -19.03 20.44
N MET A 52 6.36 -18.97 19.18
CA MET A 52 5.62 -18.25 18.15
C MET A 52 4.24 -18.86 17.93
N PHE A 53 4.11 -20.19 17.85
CA PHE A 53 2.80 -20.84 17.74
C PHE A 53 1.93 -20.57 18.96
N SER A 54 2.51 -20.56 20.17
CA SER A 54 1.82 -20.18 21.39
C SER A 54 1.31 -18.73 21.33
N PHE A 55 2.13 -17.79 20.82
CA PHE A 55 1.73 -16.40 20.60
C PHE A 55 0.55 -16.29 19.61
N VAL A 56 0.65 -16.96 18.47
CA VAL A 56 -0.41 -16.98 17.45
C VAL A 56 -1.70 -17.56 18.03
N LYS A 57 -1.60 -18.68 18.77
CA LYS A 57 -2.75 -19.29 19.46
C LYS A 57 -3.39 -18.34 20.45
N LYS A 58 -2.61 -17.60 21.24
CA LYS A 58 -3.12 -16.59 22.18
C LYS A 58 -3.80 -15.41 21.45
N SER A 59 -3.30 -15.04 20.27
CA SER A 59 -3.85 -13.94 19.48
C SER A 59 -5.28 -14.23 19.01
N PHE A 60 -5.62 -15.50 18.75
CA PHE A 60 -7.00 -15.90 18.38
C PHE A 60 -8.05 -15.58 19.44
N SER A 61 -7.66 -15.46 20.71
CA SER A 61 -8.57 -15.06 21.79
C SER A 61 -8.72 -13.54 21.94
N SER A 62 -7.97 -12.74 21.16
CA SER A 62 -8.06 -11.28 21.24
C SER A 62 -9.39 -10.76 20.66
N PRO A 63 -10.02 -9.74 21.26
CA PRO A 63 -11.25 -9.14 20.72
C PRO A 63 -11.12 -8.69 19.27
N LEU A 64 -9.92 -8.23 18.88
CA LEU A 64 -9.62 -7.79 17.52
C LEU A 64 -9.58 -8.97 16.54
N THR A 65 -9.02 -10.11 16.92
CA THR A 65 -9.04 -11.29 16.07
C THR A 65 -10.46 -11.86 15.94
N ILE A 66 -11.27 -11.79 17.00
CA ILE A 66 -12.68 -12.20 16.95
C ILE A 66 -13.47 -11.32 15.97
N THR A 67 -13.33 -9.99 16.03
CA THR A 67 -14.01 -9.09 15.08
C THR A 67 -13.53 -9.32 13.65
N LEU A 68 -12.23 -9.59 13.46
CA LEU A 68 -11.67 -9.92 12.15
C LEU A 68 -12.23 -11.25 11.62
N ILE A 69 -12.39 -12.28 12.45
CA ILE A 69 -13.02 -13.55 12.06
C ILE A 69 -14.47 -13.33 11.66
N ILE A 70 -15.23 -12.56 12.44
CA ILE A 70 -16.62 -12.21 12.11
C ILE A 70 -16.67 -11.51 10.74
N MET A 71 -15.80 -10.52 10.51
CA MET A 71 -15.69 -9.84 9.22
C MET A 71 -15.38 -10.82 8.07
N LEU A 72 -14.43 -11.73 8.26
CA LEU A 72 -14.08 -12.74 7.25
C LEU A 72 -15.23 -13.70 6.95
N VAL A 73 -16.05 -14.05 7.94
CA VAL A 73 -17.27 -14.88 7.75
C VAL A 73 -18.31 -14.12 6.94
N PHE A 74 -18.56 -12.84 7.26
CA PHE A 74 -19.46 -12.01 6.44
C PHE A 74 -18.94 -11.86 5.00
N TRP A 75 -17.63 -11.67 4.83
CA TRP A 75 -17.02 -11.60 3.50
C TRP A 75 -17.07 -12.93 2.75
N PHE A 76 -17.01 -14.06 3.44
CA PHE A 76 -17.18 -15.37 2.82
C PHE A 76 -18.59 -15.51 2.22
N THR A 77 -19.61 -15.21 3.01
CA THR A 77 -21.01 -15.19 2.56
C THR A 77 -21.21 -14.22 1.39
N SER A 78 -20.60 -13.03 1.50
CA SER A 78 -20.59 -12.03 0.43
C SER A 78 -19.94 -12.55 -0.86
N SER A 79 -18.81 -13.26 -0.75
CA SER A 79 -18.06 -13.82 -1.90
C SER A 79 -18.85 -14.92 -2.59
N MET A 80 -19.57 -15.77 -1.85
CA MET A 80 -20.46 -16.80 -2.42
C MET A 80 -21.61 -16.20 -3.24
N LEU A 81 -22.12 -15.04 -2.81
CA LEU A 81 -23.24 -14.33 -3.44
C LEU A 81 -22.76 -13.27 -4.46
N SER A 82 -21.47 -13.28 -4.79
CA SER A 82 -20.85 -12.35 -5.74
C SER A 82 -21.33 -12.58 -7.17
N ILE A 83 -21.12 -11.58 -8.03
CA ILE A 83 -21.33 -11.67 -9.48
C ILE A 83 -20.34 -12.67 -10.09
N ASP A 84 -19.09 -12.67 -9.62
CA ASP A 84 -18.06 -13.65 -9.95
C ASP A 84 -17.57 -14.34 -8.66
N PRO A 85 -18.26 -15.41 -8.22
CA PRO A 85 -17.91 -16.10 -6.97
C PRO A 85 -16.48 -16.64 -6.96
N LEU A 86 -15.96 -17.10 -8.09
CA LEU A 86 -14.65 -17.73 -8.16
C LEU A 86 -13.53 -16.71 -7.95
N ARG A 87 -13.61 -15.57 -8.66
CA ARG A 87 -12.67 -14.46 -8.46
C ARG A 87 -12.76 -13.87 -7.06
N SER A 88 -13.99 -13.67 -6.56
CA SER A 88 -14.21 -13.12 -5.22
C SER A 88 -13.65 -14.03 -4.11
N LEU A 89 -13.86 -15.34 -4.24
CA LEU A 89 -13.27 -16.35 -3.35
C LEU A 89 -11.75 -16.38 -3.39
N GLU A 90 -11.14 -16.27 -4.58
CA GLU A 90 -9.69 -16.21 -4.71
C GLU A 90 -9.12 -15.04 -3.88
N LYS A 91 -9.74 -13.85 -3.96
CA LYS A 91 -9.29 -12.67 -3.20
C LYS A 91 -9.55 -12.81 -1.70
N TRP A 92 -10.68 -13.39 -1.31
CA TRP A 92 -10.98 -13.71 0.08
C TRP A 92 -9.93 -14.66 0.67
N LEU A 93 -9.63 -15.76 -0.03
CA LEU A 93 -8.62 -16.74 0.39
C LEU A 93 -7.23 -16.10 0.47
N ARG A 94 -6.84 -15.32 -0.54
CA ARG A 94 -5.56 -14.58 -0.54
C ARG A 94 -5.44 -13.66 0.67
N THR A 95 -6.52 -12.98 1.04
CA THR A 95 -6.56 -12.10 2.22
C THR A 95 -6.33 -12.89 3.52
N ILE A 96 -6.99 -14.04 3.67
CA ILE A 96 -6.78 -14.93 4.84
C ILE A 96 -5.33 -15.37 4.93
N VAL A 97 -4.76 -15.83 3.81
CA VAL A 97 -3.36 -16.28 3.75
C VAL A 97 -2.41 -15.16 4.16
N LEU A 98 -2.62 -13.93 3.67
CA LEU A 98 -1.81 -12.76 4.05
C LEU A 98 -1.93 -12.41 5.54
N ILE A 99 -3.13 -12.50 6.12
CA ILE A 99 -3.36 -12.22 7.55
C ILE A 99 -2.63 -13.26 8.41
N ILE A 100 -2.76 -14.55 8.08
CA ILE A 100 -2.08 -15.64 8.79
C ILE A 100 -0.56 -15.44 8.72
N PHE A 101 0.00 -15.18 7.54
CA PHE A 101 1.44 -14.93 7.40
C PHE A 101 1.91 -13.70 8.19
N SER A 102 1.13 -12.63 8.17
CA SER A 102 1.43 -11.42 8.94
C SER A 102 1.43 -11.70 10.45
N LEU A 103 0.50 -12.53 10.94
CA LEU A 103 0.46 -12.94 12.35
C LEU A 103 1.70 -13.75 12.76
N PHE A 104 2.19 -14.65 11.90
CA PHE A 104 3.43 -15.40 12.18
C PHE A 104 4.67 -14.50 12.21
N ILE A 105 4.80 -13.58 11.26
CA ILE A 105 5.87 -12.57 11.25
C ILE A 105 5.80 -11.71 12.51
N TYR A 106 4.60 -11.27 12.89
CA TYR A 106 4.41 -10.48 14.10
C TYR A 106 4.75 -11.28 15.37
N GLY A 107 4.36 -12.55 15.45
CA GLY A 107 4.74 -13.45 16.54
C GLY A 107 6.25 -13.61 16.68
N ARG A 108 6.99 -13.63 15.56
CA ARG A 108 8.47 -13.60 15.59
C ARG A 108 9.00 -12.32 16.21
N PHE A 109 8.48 -11.16 15.79
CA PHE A 109 8.90 -9.85 16.28
C PHE A 109 8.47 -9.56 17.72
N ALA A 110 7.43 -10.23 18.22
CA ALA A 110 7.01 -10.16 19.61
C ALA A 110 8.00 -10.89 20.55
N GLU A 111 8.58 -12.00 20.08
CA GLU A 111 9.51 -12.81 20.87
C GLU A 111 10.96 -12.30 20.85
N GLU A 112 11.44 -11.80 19.71
CA GLU A 112 12.82 -11.29 19.59
C GLU A 112 12.83 -9.84 19.08
N GLU A 113 12.97 -8.90 20.02
CA GLU A 113 13.04 -7.46 19.70
C GLU A 113 14.19 -7.12 18.75
N HIS A 114 15.31 -7.82 18.87
CA HIS A 114 16.47 -7.63 17.99
C HIS A 114 16.12 -7.86 16.50
N ASP A 115 15.37 -8.91 16.19
CA ASP A 115 14.96 -9.23 14.81
C ASP A 115 13.99 -8.17 14.26
N ARG A 116 13.09 -7.67 15.11
CA ARG A 116 12.18 -6.56 14.75
C ARG A 116 12.97 -5.31 14.38
N VAL A 117 13.96 -4.94 15.19
CA VAL A 117 14.79 -3.75 14.94
C VAL A 117 15.59 -3.92 13.64
N ILE A 118 16.20 -5.09 13.42
CA ILE A 118 16.91 -5.38 12.16
C ILE A 118 15.95 -5.28 10.97
N ALA A 119 14.79 -5.91 11.02
CA ALA A 119 13.85 -5.91 9.90
C ALA A 119 13.40 -4.49 9.54
N ILE A 120 13.02 -3.67 10.52
CA ILE A 120 12.63 -2.27 10.31
C ILE A 120 13.81 -1.47 9.73
N LYS A 121 15.01 -1.64 10.28
CA LYS A 121 16.20 -0.94 9.82
C LYS A 121 16.55 -1.30 8.38
N THR A 122 16.56 -2.59 8.06
CA THR A 122 16.79 -3.08 6.70
C THR A 122 15.74 -2.53 5.75
N MET A 123 14.47 -2.56 6.13
CA MET A 123 13.37 -2.00 5.35
C MET A 123 13.56 -0.51 5.04
N VAL A 124 13.86 0.30 6.06
CA VAL A 124 14.05 1.75 5.89
C VAL A 124 15.27 2.06 5.02
N ILE A 125 16.42 1.42 5.27
CA ILE A 125 17.65 1.66 4.51
C ILE A 125 17.48 1.24 3.05
N SER A 126 16.96 0.04 2.81
CA SER A 126 16.76 -0.46 1.44
C SER A 126 15.74 0.37 0.67
N THR A 127 14.64 0.79 1.32
CA THR A 127 13.65 1.68 0.71
C THR A 127 14.25 3.04 0.36
N ALA A 128 15.04 3.63 1.26
CA ALA A 128 15.69 4.90 1.02
C ALA A 128 16.72 4.83 -0.13
N LEU A 129 17.53 3.77 -0.18
CA LEU A 129 18.47 3.54 -1.29
C LEU A 129 17.74 3.41 -2.63
N VAL A 130 16.68 2.60 -2.66
CA VAL A 130 15.88 2.39 -3.87
C VAL A 130 15.20 3.69 -4.31
N ALA A 131 14.63 4.47 -3.38
CA ALA A 131 14.02 5.76 -3.68
C ALA A 131 15.04 6.77 -4.25
N ILE A 132 16.26 6.83 -3.71
CA ILE A 132 17.32 7.71 -4.23
C ILE A 132 17.73 7.28 -5.64
N LEU A 133 18.01 5.99 -5.85
CA LEU A 133 18.42 5.45 -7.15
C LEU A 133 17.35 5.69 -8.22
N LEU A 134 16.09 5.34 -7.92
CA LEU A 134 14.97 5.53 -8.83
C LEU A 134 14.75 7.03 -9.09
N GLY A 135 14.80 7.85 -8.05
CA GLY A 135 14.62 9.29 -8.16
C GLY A 135 15.68 9.96 -9.04
N ILE A 136 16.95 9.59 -8.91
CA ILE A 136 18.03 10.06 -9.79
C ILE A 136 17.75 9.65 -11.24
N LEU A 137 17.32 8.41 -11.48
CA LEU A 137 16.97 7.92 -12.80
C LEU A 137 15.81 8.74 -13.42
N MET A 138 14.76 9.01 -12.65
CA MET A 138 13.61 9.83 -13.09
C MET A 138 14.02 11.28 -13.42
N VAL A 139 14.87 11.90 -12.58
CA VAL A 139 15.36 13.26 -12.82
C VAL A 139 16.20 13.31 -14.10
N GLY A 140 17.14 12.36 -14.25
CA GLY A 140 17.98 12.27 -15.46
C GLY A 140 17.13 12.17 -16.74
N GLN A 141 16.04 11.41 -16.68
CA GLN A 141 15.19 11.19 -17.86
C GLN A 141 14.38 12.44 -18.22
N LYS A 142 13.86 13.15 -17.21
CA LYS A 142 13.14 14.41 -17.43
C LYS A 142 14.05 15.46 -18.05
N LEU A 143 15.27 15.63 -17.52
CA LEU A 143 16.24 16.59 -18.05
C LEU A 143 16.63 16.24 -19.49
N TYR A 144 16.78 14.95 -19.80
CA TYR A 144 17.10 14.49 -21.14
C TYR A 144 15.97 14.76 -22.15
N TYR A 145 14.70 14.47 -21.80
CA TYR A 145 13.56 14.82 -22.66
C TYR A 145 13.45 16.33 -22.89
N GLN A 146 13.70 17.15 -21.85
CA GLN A 146 13.72 18.61 -22.00
C GLN A 146 14.84 19.08 -22.94
N GLN A 147 16.03 18.46 -22.89
CA GLN A 147 17.13 18.77 -23.81
C GLN A 147 16.81 18.39 -25.26
N ILE A 148 16.16 17.26 -25.52
CA ILE A 148 15.72 16.88 -26.88
C ILE A 148 14.76 17.93 -27.44
N ILE A 149 13.81 18.41 -26.63
CA ILE A 149 12.83 19.43 -27.06
C ILE A 149 13.52 20.76 -27.36
N LEU A 150 14.52 21.14 -26.56
CA LEU A 150 15.24 22.42 -26.70
C LEU A 150 16.31 22.40 -27.81
N PHE A 151 16.93 21.25 -28.10
CA PHE A 151 18.07 21.13 -29.02
C PHE A 151 17.79 20.20 -30.21
N GLY A 152 16.51 20.05 -30.61
CA GLY A 152 16.00 19.02 -31.53
C GLY A 152 16.70 18.83 -32.88
N ASN A 153 17.61 19.73 -33.29
CA ASN A 153 18.39 19.60 -34.53
C ASN A 153 19.86 19.17 -34.35
N TRP A 154 20.42 19.16 -33.13
CA TRP A 154 21.85 18.84 -32.91
C TRP A 154 22.10 17.43 -32.33
N ILE A 155 21.05 16.75 -31.86
CA ILE A 155 21.13 15.49 -31.07
C ILE A 155 20.88 14.22 -31.91
N ASN A 156 20.85 14.31 -33.24
CA ASN A 156 20.87 13.10 -34.08
C ASN A 156 22.19 12.30 -33.99
N TRP A 157 23.21 12.83 -33.31
CA TRP A 157 24.57 12.26 -33.30
C TRP A 157 24.87 11.30 -32.12
N SER A 158 24.01 11.20 -31.09
CA SER A 158 24.27 10.36 -29.90
C SER A 158 23.35 9.13 -29.76
N ARG A 159 22.57 8.84 -30.80
CA ARG A 159 21.53 7.79 -30.83
C ARG A 159 22.07 6.36 -30.70
N ASP A 160 23.37 6.16 -30.86
CA ASP A 160 24.01 4.83 -30.91
C ASP A 160 24.55 4.34 -29.55
N SER A 161 24.32 5.08 -28.46
CA SER A 161 24.75 4.63 -27.13
C SER A 161 23.76 3.62 -26.56
N PHE A 162 24.14 2.34 -26.43
CA PHE A 162 23.33 1.26 -25.85
C PHE A 162 22.73 1.61 -24.46
N SER A 163 23.45 2.42 -23.66
CA SER A 163 22.99 2.92 -22.35
C SER A 163 21.83 3.92 -22.45
N LEU A 164 21.73 4.70 -23.54
CA LEU A 164 20.67 5.68 -23.78
C LEU A 164 19.36 5.01 -24.25
N CYS A 165 19.45 3.92 -25.01
CA CYS A 165 18.29 3.14 -25.43
C CYS A 165 17.56 2.51 -24.22
N LEU A 166 18.31 1.97 -23.26
CA LEU A 166 17.77 1.40 -22.02
C LEU A 166 17.09 2.48 -21.14
N PHE A 167 17.62 3.71 -21.18
CA PHE A 167 17.07 4.88 -20.49
C PHE A 167 15.78 5.41 -21.15
N MET A 168 15.69 5.32 -22.49
CA MET A 168 14.52 5.78 -23.26
C MET A 168 13.32 4.83 -23.25
N HIS A 169 13.52 3.54 -22.99
CA HIS A 169 12.45 2.53 -23.04
C HIS A 169 11.95 2.07 -21.65
N CYS A 170 12.45 2.69 -20.58
CA CYS A 170 11.93 2.44 -19.25
C CYS A 170 10.57 3.15 -19.09
N ASP A 171 9.48 2.40 -19.19
CA ASP A 171 8.13 2.91 -18.97
C ASP A 171 7.91 3.15 -17.47
N LEU A 172 8.05 4.40 -17.04
CA LEU A 172 7.98 4.77 -15.63
C LEU A 172 6.58 4.71 -15.05
N SER A 173 5.55 4.60 -15.89
CA SER A 173 4.18 4.34 -15.42
C SER A 173 4.12 3.01 -14.65
N ARG A 174 5.03 2.07 -14.92
CA ARG A 174 5.17 0.80 -14.19
C ARG A 174 5.53 0.95 -12.72
N TYR A 175 6.14 2.08 -12.32
CA TYR A 175 6.50 2.35 -10.92
C TYR A 175 5.38 3.02 -10.12
N LYS A 176 4.20 3.19 -10.70
CA LYS A 176 3.04 3.79 -10.02
C LYS A 176 2.65 3.03 -8.75
N ASP A 177 2.77 1.70 -8.74
CA ASP A 177 2.47 0.87 -7.57
C ASP A 177 3.53 1.05 -6.48
N PHE A 178 4.81 1.09 -6.87
CA PHE A 178 5.89 1.35 -5.92
C PHE A 178 5.82 2.75 -5.31
N SER A 179 5.45 3.74 -6.11
CA SER A 179 5.25 5.12 -5.66
C SER A 179 4.16 5.23 -4.58
N GLN A 180 3.05 4.49 -4.72
CA GLN A 180 2.02 4.39 -3.69
C GLN A 180 2.56 3.78 -2.39
N VAL A 181 3.37 2.71 -2.51
CA VAL A 181 4.03 2.08 -1.37
C VAL A 181 4.95 3.10 -0.67
N LEU A 182 5.83 3.80 -1.40
CA LEU A 182 6.74 4.79 -0.84
C LEU A 182 6.03 5.89 -0.02
N MET A 183 4.91 6.40 -0.52
CA MET A 183 4.13 7.43 0.18
C MET A 183 3.51 6.90 1.48
N CYS A 184 3.04 5.65 1.49
CA CYS A 184 2.59 4.99 2.71
C CYS A 184 3.74 4.74 3.70
N PHE A 185 4.97 4.56 3.20
CA PHE A 185 6.18 4.40 4.03
C PHE A 185 6.74 5.72 4.56
N LEU A 186 6.38 6.86 3.96
CA LEU A 186 6.92 8.17 4.36
C LEU A 186 6.81 8.46 5.87
N PRO A 187 5.68 8.19 6.56
CA PRO A 187 5.61 8.37 8.01
C PRO A 187 6.63 7.49 8.76
N ILE A 188 6.80 6.23 8.35
CA ILE A 188 7.75 5.30 8.99
C ILE A 188 9.19 5.80 8.79
N VAL A 189 9.51 6.29 7.59
CA VAL A 189 10.82 6.89 7.27
C VAL A 189 11.08 8.12 8.15
N ILE A 190 10.07 9.00 8.31
CA ILE A 190 10.16 10.19 9.19
C ILE A 190 10.34 9.79 10.65
N PHE A 191 9.55 8.83 11.16
CA PHE A 191 9.66 8.38 12.55
C PHE A 191 11.02 7.71 12.84
N SER A 192 11.58 7.00 11.86
CA SER A 192 12.89 6.33 11.97
C SER A 192 14.06 7.32 12.14
N PHE A 193 13.86 8.60 11.81
CA PHE A 193 14.85 9.66 12.03
C PHE A 193 15.29 9.78 13.50
N LYS A 194 14.37 9.55 14.46
CA LYS A 194 14.70 9.61 15.89
C LYS A 194 15.53 8.42 16.37
N ALA A 195 15.35 7.26 15.76
CA ALA A 195 15.90 6.00 16.24
C ALA A 195 17.32 5.72 15.72
N GLU A 196 17.70 6.24 14.56
CA GLU A 196 18.93 5.81 13.88
C GLU A 196 20.18 6.62 14.23
N SER A 197 21.35 6.02 13.96
CA SER A 197 22.65 6.66 14.17
C SER A 197 22.88 7.86 13.22
N LYS A 198 23.75 8.80 13.61
CA LYS A 198 23.99 10.06 12.87
C LYS A 198 24.25 9.88 11.36
N ARG A 199 24.91 8.79 10.94
CA ARG A 199 25.21 8.52 9.52
C ARG A 199 23.98 8.08 8.73
N PHE A 200 23.13 7.22 9.28
CA PHE A 200 21.92 6.74 8.59
C PHE A 200 20.83 7.81 8.51
N ARG A 201 20.83 8.78 9.44
CA ARG A 201 19.90 9.92 9.39
C ARG A 201 20.02 10.73 8.12
N TRP A 202 21.23 10.93 7.59
CA TRP A 202 21.44 11.67 6.35
C TRP A 202 20.89 10.94 5.13
N LEU A 203 21.06 9.62 5.08
CA LEU A 203 20.51 8.78 4.01
C LEU A 203 18.97 8.77 4.03
N ILE A 204 18.37 8.72 5.22
CA ILE A 204 16.92 8.82 5.39
C ILE A 204 16.43 10.20 4.93
N LEU A 205 17.09 11.28 5.39
CA LEU A 205 16.71 12.64 5.05
C LEU A 205 16.83 12.92 3.54
N SER A 206 17.88 12.42 2.89
CA SER A 206 18.08 12.59 1.45
C SER A 206 17.05 11.84 0.62
N SER A 207 16.45 10.75 1.14
CA SER A 207 15.43 9.99 0.41
C SER A 207 14.08 10.70 0.31
N ILE A 208 13.73 11.56 1.26
CA ILE A 208 12.43 12.27 1.32
C ILE A 208 12.12 13.07 0.05
N PRO A 209 13.01 13.97 -0.45
CA PRO A 209 12.73 14.70 -1.68
C PRO A 209 12.57 13.78 -2.89
N PHE A 210 13.29 12.65 -2.94
CA PHE A 210 13.11 11.67 -4.02
C PHE A 210 11.79 10.93 -3.93
N ILE A 211 11.33 10.55 -2.73
CA ILE A 211 10.00 9.95 -2.54
C ILE A 211 8.91 10.90 -3.06
N ILE A 212 8.99 12.18 -2.69
CA ILE A 212 8.05 13.22 -3.16
C ILE A 212 8.15 13.38 -4.68
N TRP A 213 9.36 13.42 -5.23
CA TRP A 213 9.58 13.54 -6.67
C TRP A 213 8.97 12.37 -7.44
N ILE A 214 9.20 11.13 -6.99
CA ILE A 214 8.66 9.91 -7.58
C ILE A 214 7.12 9.95 -7.56
N ALA A 215 6.53 10.38 -6.44
CA ALA A 215 5.08 10.51 -6.29
C ALA A 215 4.47 11.51 -7.29
N LEU A 216 5.11 12.66 -7.45
CA LEU A 216 4.69 13.70 -8.40
C LEU A 216 4.88 13.24 -9.85
N TYR A 217 6.02 12.62 -10.17
CA TYR A 217 6.35 12.17 -11.51
C TYR A 217 5.44 11.05 -12.01
N THR A 218 5.03 10.14 -11.11
CA THR A 218 4.13 9.01 -11.43
C THR A 218 2.64 9.39 -11.35
N GLU A 219 2.32 10.67 -11.12
CA GLU A 219 0.95 11.20 -10.99
C GLU A 219 0.08 10.42 -10.00
N THR A 220 0.68 9.98 -8.88
CA THR A 220 -0.01 9.17 -7.87
C THR A 220 -0.86 10.03 -6.93
N LYS A 221 -1.91 10.66 -7.48
CA LYS A 221 -2.86 11.49 -6.70
C LYS A 221 -3.50 10.72 -5.53
N SER A 222 -3.67 9.39 -5.64
CA SER A 222 -4.14 8.53 -4.51
C SER A 222 -3.18 8.55 -3.34
N ALA A 223 -1.89 8.49 -3.61
CA ALA A 223 -0.88 8.31 -2.59
C ALA A 223 -0.76 9.57 -1.73
N ALA A 224 -0.83 10.74 -2.38
CA ALA A 224 -0.95 12.02 -1.69
C ALA A 224 -2.22 12.13 -0.86
N LEU A 225 -3.38 11.74 -1.42
CA LEU A 225 -4.65 11.74 -0.68
C LEU A 225 -4.59 10.80 0.54
N ALA A 226 -4.04 9.60 0.38
CA ALA A 226 -3.87 8.64 1.47
C ALA A 226 -2.96 9.17 2.58
N ALA A 227 -1.87 9.85 2.23
CA ALA A 227 -0.98 10.50 3.20
C ALA A 227 -1.70 11.63 3.97
N ILE A 228 -2.48 12.46 3.28
CA ILE A 228 -3.29 13.52 3.91
C ILE A 228 -4.33 12.92 4.87
N CYS A 229 -5.06 11.90 4.42
CA CYS A 229 -6.01 11.18 5.27
C CYS A 229 -5.31 10.57 6.50
N GLY A 230 -4.14 9.96 6.32
CA GLY A 230 -3.36 9.39 7.41
C GLY A 230 -2.92 10.43 8.46
N ILE A 231 -2.44 11.60 8.01
CA ILE A 231 -2.08 12.72 8.88
C ILE A 231 -3.33 13.25 9.62
N MET A 232 -4.46 13.35 8.92
CA MET A 232 -5.72 13.79 9.51
C MET A 232 -6.20 12.83 10.59
N PHE A 233 -6.17 11.51 10.34
CA PHE A 233 -6.49 10.50 11.36
C PHE A 233 -5.55 10.56 12.56
N LEU A 234 -4.24 10.74 12.35
CA LEU A 234 -3.28 10.92 13.43
C LEU A 234 -3.57 12.17 14.26
N ALA A 235 -3.90 13.29 13.61
CA ALA A 235 -4.26 14.53 14.28
C ALA A 235 -5.54 14.36 15.12
N ILE A 236 -6.57 13.73 14.56
CA ILE A 236 -7.82 13.40 15.28
C ILE A 236 -7.52 12.52 16.49
N TRP A 237 -6.70 11.48 16.32
CA TRP A 237 -6.31 10.58 17.41
C TRP A 237 -5.58 11.33 18.55
N LEU A 238 -4.64 12.20 18.20
CA LEU A 238 -3.91 13.03 19.16
C LEU A 238 -4.83 14.03 19.88
N LEU A 239 -5.84 14.56 19.19
CA LEU A 239 -6.87 15.41 19.79
C LEU A 239 -7.74 14.64 20.80
N ILE A 240 -8.24 13.46 20.41
CA ILE A 240 -9.02 12.59 21.30
C ILE A 240 -8.23 12.27 22.57
N LYS A 241 -6.92 11.96 22.44
CA LYS A 241 -6.06 11.66 23.60
C LYS A 241 -5.86 12.85 24.55
N LYS A 242 -5.95 14.08 24.07
CA LYS A 242 -5.76 15.29 24.87
C LYS A 242 -7.06 15.78 25.55
N ILE A 243 -8.22 15.36 25.05
CA ILE A 243 -9.51 15.79 25.57
C ILE A 243 -9.86 14.98 26.81
N LYS A 244 -10.52 15.62 27.79
CA LYS A 244 -11.01 14.92 29.00
C LYS A 244 -11.98 13.81 28.58
N GLU A 245 -11.89 12.64 29.19
CA GLU A 245 -12.66 11.44 28.84
C GLU A 245 -14.18 11.69 28.70
N LYS A 246 -14.72 12.62 29.49
CA LYS A 246 -16.13 13.04 29.42
C LYS A 246 -16.57 13.61 28.05
N TYR A 247 -15.69 14.28 27.31
CA TYR A 247 -16.01 14.92 26.02
C TYR A 247 -15.53 14.10 24.80
N ALA A 248 -14.75 13.04 25.03
CA ALA A 248 -14.34 12.13 23.96
C ALA A 248 -15.54 11.51 23.19
N PRO A 249 -16.60 10.97 23.84
CA PRO A 249 -17.71 10.36 23.11
C PRO A 249 -18.49 11.37 22.27
N THR A 250 -18.67 12.60 22.75
CA THR A 250 -19.34 13.67 21.98
C THR A 250 -18.54 14.09 20.76
N LEU A 251 -17.21 14.17 20.87
CA LEU A 251 -16.35 14.46 19.73
C LEU A 251 -16.38 13.32 18.71
N ILE A 252 -16.33 12.06 19.16
CA ILE A 252 -16.42 10.89 18.28
C ILE A 252 -17.74 10.89 17.52
N LEU A 253 -18.86 11.16 18.21
CA LEU A 253 -20.17 11.26 17.57
C LEU A 253 -20.21 12.37 16.51
N LEU A 254 -19.67 13.55 16.84
CA LEU A 254 -19.61 14.69 15.91
C LEU A 254 -18.73 14.40 14.68
N LEU A 255 -17.62 13.69 14.86
CA LEU A 255 -16.76 13.25 13.75
C LEU A 255 -17.47 12.22 12.86
N LEU A 256 -18.20 11.26 13.45
CA LEU A 256 -18.98 10.28 12.71
C LEU A 256 -20.12 10.93 11.93
N THR A 257 -20.86 11.86 12.54
CA THR A 257 -21.93 12.58 11.83
C THR A 257 -21.38 13.47 10.72
N SER A 258 -20.26 14.15 10.95
CA SER A 258 -19.55 14.92 9.92
C SER A 258 -19.11 14.03 8.75
N LEU A 259 -18.59 12.82 9.03
CA LEU A 259 -18.19 11.86 8.01
C LEU A 259 -19.39 11.39 7.18
N VAL A 260 -20.52 11.07 7.82
CA VAL A 260 -21.76 10.68 7.12
C VAL A 260 -22.28 11.83 6.25
N PHE A 261 -22.31 13.06 6.77
CA PHE A 261 -22.79 14.20 5.98
C PHE A 261 -21.85 14.53 4.80
N SER A 262 -20.54 14.42 5.03
CA SER A 262 -19.51 14.60 4.00
C SER A 262 -19.63 13.55 2.90
N THR A 263 -19.82 12.28 3.24
CA THR A 263 -20.00 11.19 2.27
C THR A 263 -21.27 11.37 1.44
N ILE A 264 -22.40 11.70 2.07
CA ILE A 264 -23.65 12.00 1.34
C ILE A 264 -23.47 13.18 0.38
N SER A 265 -22.83 14.25 0.83
CA SER A 265 -22.56 15.43 0.00
C SER A 265 -21.62 15.08 -1.17
N PHE A 266 -20.62 14.25 -0.91
CA PHE A 266 -19.65 13.81 -1.91
C PHE A 266 -20.30 12.92 -2.98
N ILE A 267 -21.18 12.00 -2.59
CA ILE A 267 -21.90 11.11 -3.52
C ILE A 267 -22.73 11.92 -4.52
N LYS A 268 -23.35 13.03 -4.11
CA LYS A 268 -24.11 13.91 -5.01
C LYS A 268 -23.24 14.55 -6.11
N LEU A 269 -21.92 14.62 -5.91
CA LEU A 269 -20.96 15.13 -6.89
C LEU A 269 -20.42 14.04 -7.82
N LEU A 270 -20.68 12.76 -7.54
CA LEU A 270 -20.26 11.66 -8.39
C LEU A 270 -21.17 11.56 -9.63
N PRO A 271 -20.64 11.04 -10.75
CA PRO A 271 -21.43 10.85 -11.97
C PRO A 271 -22.55 9.83 -11.70
N GLN A 272 -23.81 10.20 -11.96
CA GLN A 272 -24.99 9.38 -11.61
C GLN A 272 -25.30 8.26 -12.61
N ASP A 273 -24.72 8.32 -13.83
CA ASP A 273 -25.00 7.37 -14.91
C ASP A 273 -23.76 6.51 -15.23
N VAL A 274 -23.49 5.52 -14.40
CA VAL A 274 -22.37 4.58 -14.60
C VAL A 274 -22.67 3.59 -15.73
N GLU A 275 -23.93 3.23 -15.92
CA GLU A 275 -24.39 2.26 -16.93
C GLU A 275 -24.75 2.93 -18.27
N LEU A 276 -23.79 3.57 -18.95
CA LEU A 276 -23.95 4.03 -20.34
C LEU A 276 -23.94 2.88 -21.37
N LYS A 277 -24.64 1.78 -21.08
CA LYS A 277 -24.82 0.69 -22.04
C LYS A 277 -25.82 1.06 -23.15
N ASN A 278 -26.68 2.05 -22.93
CA ASN A 278 -27.85 2.31 -23.77
C ASN A 278 -27.85 3.66 -24.50
N ASN A 279 -26.79 4.49 -24.41
CA ASN A 279 -26.75 5.74 -25.16
C ASN A 279 -25.33 6.04 -25.71
N PRO A 280 -25.04 5.71 -26.98
CA PRO A 280 -23.72 5.93 -27.58
C PRO A 280 -23.33 7.41 -27.71
N ASN A 281 -24.28 8.34 -27.50
CA ASN A 281 -24.06 9.79 -27.51
C ASN A 281 -24.16 10.44 -26.11
N GLY A 282 -24.28 9.65 -25.04
CA GLY A 282 -24.38 10.17 -23.67
C GLY A 282 -23.05 10.74 -23.20
N ILE A 283 -22.95 12.07 -23.11
CA ILE A 283 -21.81 12.74 -22.48
C ILE A 283 -21.93 12.51 -20.96
N ARG A 284 -20.92 11.86 -20.34
CA ARG A 284 -20.85 11.77 -18.88
C ARG A 284 -20.58 13.15 -18.30
N GLU A 285 -21.51 13.67 -17.52
CA GLU A 285 -21.30 14.92 -16.79
C GLU A 285 -20.49 14.63 -15.51
N TYR A 286 -19.30 15.22 -15.45
CA TYR A 286 -18.43 15.13 -14.29
C TYR A 286 -18.45 16.47 -13.55
N ASN A 287 -19.02 16.47 -12.34
CA ASN A 287 -19.07 17.65 -11.49
C ASN A 287 -17.74 17.91 -10.76
N ILE A 288 -16.85 16.92 -10.74
CA ILE A 288 -15.53 17.01 -10.10
C ILE A 288 -14.46 17.11 -11.19
N PRO A 289 -13.60 18.15 -11.18
CA PRO A 289 -12.55 18.29 -12.17
C PRO A 289 -11.51 17.17 -12.05
N PHE A 290 -11.06 16.65 -13.20
CA PHE A 290 -10.09 15.55 -13.30
C PHE A 290 -8.72 15.86 -12.71
N ASN A 291 -8.44 17.16 -12.48
CA ASN A 291 -7.25 17.60 -11.78
C ASN A 291 -7.24 17.13 -10.31
N ILE A 292 -8.41 17.00 -9.67
CA ILE A 292 -8.52 16.61 -8.27
C ILE A 292 -8.68 15.09 -8.15
N ILE A 293 -9.67 14.51 -8.82
CA ILE A 293 -9.94 13.07 -8.82
C ILE A 293 -10.02 12.59 -10.27
N GLY A 294 -9.18 11.61 -10.62
CA GLY A 294 -9.17 11.05 -11.97
C GLY A 294 -10.50 10.38 -12.34
N GLU A 295 -10.87 10.47 -13.62
CA GLU A 295 -12.13 9.96 -14.19
C GLU A 295 -12.48 8.54 -13.73
N HIS A 296 -11.55 7.60 -13.92
CA HIS A 296 -11.72 6.19 -13.55
C HIS A 296 -12.11 5.99 -12.08
N ARG A 297 -11.67 6.86 -11.16
CA ARG A 297 -12.03 6.76 -9.74
C ARG A 297 -13.43 7.26 -9.46
N GLN A 298 -13.83 8.34 -10.12
CA GLN A 298 -15.20 8.84 -10.01
C GLN A 298 -16.20 7.76 -10.48
N ILE A 299 -15.86 7.05 -11.56
CA ILE A 299 -16.63 5.90 -12.06
C ILE A 299 -16.64 4.75 -11.04
N ILE A 300 -15.48 4.30 -10.53
CA ILE A 300 -15.43 3.23 -9.52
C ILE A 300 -16.27 3.58 -8.29
N TRP A 301 -16.15 4.81 -7.79
CA TRP A 301 -16.84 5.22 -6.57
C TRP A 301 -18.34 5.31 -6.78
N SER A 302 -18.79 5.83 -7.93
CA SER A 302 -20.20 5.82 -8.28
C SER A 302 -20.74 4.40 -8.44
N PHE A 303 -20.03 3.55 -9.20
CA PHE A 303 -20.37 2.14 -9.35
C PHE A 303 -20.49 1.42 -8.00
N SER A 304 -19.52 1.66 -7.10
CA SER A 304 -19.50 1.05 -5.77
C SER A 304 -20.69 1.49 -4.93
N TYR A 305 -21.11 2.75 -5.06
CA TYR A 305 -22.28 3.28 -4.38
C TYR A 305 -23.58 2.66 -4.90
N ASP A 306 -23.75 2.58 -6.23
CA ASP A 306 -24.93 1.95 -6.84
C ASP A 306 -25.06 0.48 -6.43
N ARG A 307 -23.94 -0.24 -6.40
CA ARG A 307 -23.90 -1.63 -5.92
C ARG A 307 -24.19 -1.72 -4.42
N PHE A 308 -23.70 -0.79 -3.61
CA PHE A 308 -24.05 -0.75 -2.18
C PHE A 308 -25.57 -0.59 -1.98
N LEU A 309 -26.23 0.29 -2.73
CA LEU A 309 -27.68 0.49 -2.64
C LEU A 309 -28.47 -0.77 -3.01
N GLN A 310 -27.98 -1.56 -3.96
CA GLN A 310 -28.64 -2.82 -4.37
C GLN A 310 -28.55 -3.90 -3.28
N ARG A 311 -27.42 -3.99 -2.56
CA ARG A 311 -27.18 -5.02 -1.53
C ARG A 311 -26.40 -4.45 -0.33
N PRO A 312 -27.03 -3.66 0.56
CA PRO A 312 -26.31 -2.92 1.60
C PRO A 312 -25.70 -3.79 2.70
N TRP A 313 -26.27 -4.98 2.94
CA TRP A 313 -25.86 -5.86 4.05
C TRP A 313 -24.73 -6.81 3.68
N LEU A 314 -24.88 -7.52 2.55
CA LEU A 314 -23.94 -8.53 2.11
C LEU A 314 -23.08 -8.08 0.94
N GLY A 315 -23.44 -6.99 0.24
CA GLY A 315 -22.68 -6.52 -0.93
C GLY A 315 -22.62 -7.53 -2.07
N PHE A 316 -21.58 -7.40 -2.90
CA PHE A 316 -21.32 -8.27 -4.05
C PHE A 316 -20.00 -9.03 -3.94
N GLY A 317 -19.40 -9.13 -2.76
CA GLY A 317 -18.08 -9.74 -2.56
C GLY A 317 -16.91 -8.79 -2.86
N PRO A 318 -15.67 -9.14 -2.47
CA PRO A 318 -14.47 -8.42 -2.86
C PRO A 318 -14.20 -8.48 -4.37
N ASP A 319 -13.57 -7.42 -4.89
CA ASP A 319 -13.00 -7.29 -6.26
C ASP A 319 -14.00 -7.39 -7.44
N VAL A 320 -15.22 -6.87 -7.25
CA VAL A 320 -16.26 -6.78 -8.29
C VAL A 320 -16.11 -5.53 -9.17
N SER A 321 -15.25 -4.59 -8.77
CA SER A 321 -14.93 -3.41 -9.57
C SER A 321 -14.19 -3.74 -10.88
N GLY A 322 -13.75 -4.98 -11.07
CA GLY A 322 -13.22 -5.44 -12.36
C GLY A 322 -14.30 -5.59 -13.44
N ASP A 323 -15.59 -5.62 -13.04
CA ASP A 323 -16.74 -5.77 -13.94
C ASP A 323 -17.40 -4.40 -14.23
N ILE A 324 -16.67 -3.31 -14.00
CA ILE A 324 -17.08 -1.98 -14.44
C ILE A 324 -17.11 -2.00 -15.98
N PRO A 325 -18.23 -1.63 -16.62
CA PRO A 325 -18.36 -1.62 -18.07
C PRO A 325 -17.41 -0.65 -18.78
#